data_AF-A0A0S7EKC6-F1
#
_entry.id   AF-A0A0S7EKC6-F1
#
_cell.length_a   1.000
_cell.length_b   1.000
_cell.length_c   1.000
_cell.angle_alpha   90.00
_cell.angle_beta   90.00
_cell.angle_gamma   90.00
#
_symmetry.space_group_name_H-M   'P 1'
#
loop_
_entity.id
_entity.type
_entity.pdbx_description
1 polymer ?
#
loop_
_entity_poly.entity_id
_entity_poly.type
_entity_poly.pdbx_seq_one_letter_code
_entity_poly.pdbx_strand_id
1 'polypeptide(L)'
;AHCFGLDLTPPALYNTLKLCLLLSLVQTRTDADDPSLDLLVVTADTLILDRLMTYSLSLACRGVRHQASAEMFASLSRDEHGAGTANIHAGSALLASGGICMLGDLGFYRKDKLDYIQSVLESRSVSVFIPGKKYGEEGDQQLSFPVQ
;
A
#
# COMPACT_ATOMS: atom_id res chain seq x y z
N ALA A 1 18.04 25.59 -11.69
CA ALA A 1 17.03 25.14 -10.71
C ALA A 1 16.92 23.62 -10.81
N HIS A 2 17.08 22.89 -9.72
CA HIS A 2 16.87 21.44 -9.71
C HIS A 2 15.37 21.16 -9.59
N CYS A 3 14.76 20.57 -10.61
CA CYS A 3 13.35 20.18 -10.59
C CYS A 3 13.22 18.70 -10.24
N PHE A 4 12.21 18.35 -9.46
CA PHE A 4 11.92 16.95 -9.13
C PHE A 4 11.69 16.12 -10.42
N GLY A 5 12.39 14.99 -10.54
CA GLY A 5 12.30 14.09 -11.70
C GLY A 5 12.66 14.74 -13.04
N LEU A 6 13.61 15.68 -13.07
CA LEU A 6 14.07 16.34 -14.30
C LEU A 6 14.63 15.35 -15.33
N ASP A 7 15.35 14.32 -14.86
CA ASP A 7 15.96 13.31 -15.73
C ASP A 7 14.95 12.28 -16.25
N LEU A 8 13.72 12.28 -15.71
CA LEU A 8 12.68 11.30 -16.04
C LEU A 8 11.64 11.86 -17.01
N THR A 9 11.34 13.16 -16.89
CA THR A 9 10.36 13.83 -17.75
C THR A 9 10.90 15.19 -18.19
N PRO A 10 10.55 15.65 -19.40
CA PRO A 10 10.87 17.00 -19.82
C PRO A 10 10.42 18.06 -18.79
N PRO A 11 11.10 19.22 -18.73
CA PRO A 11 10.64 20.35 -17.94
C PRO A 11 9.19 20.71 -18.26
N ALA A 12 8.45 21.15 -17.24
CA ALA A 12 7.05 21.54 -17.30
C ALA A 12 6.01 20.42 -17.54
N LEU A 13 6.42 19.16 -17.75
CA LEU A 13 5.49 18.03 -17.82
C LEU A 13 5.19 17.43 -16.44
N TYR A 14 3.95 16.99 -16.24
CA TYR A 14 3.47 16.33 -15.02
C TYR A 14 3.69 17.13 -13.72
N ASN A 15 3.80 18.47 -13.78
CA ASN A 15 4.09 19.31 -12.62
C ASN A 15 3.12 19.08 -11.45
N THR A 16 1.82 18.93 -11.73
CA THR A 16 0.80 18.63 -10.72
C THR A 16 1.10 17.31 -10.00
N LEU A 17 1.41 16.25 -10.75
CA LEU A 17 1.77 14.97 -10.17
C LEU A 17 3.07 15.06 -9.36
N LYS A 18 4.09 15.72 -9.89
CA LYS A 18 5.36 15.95 -9.18
C LYS A 18 5.13 16.66 -7.85
N LEU A 19 4.25 17.66 -7.82
CA LEU A 19 3.88 18.36 -6.59
C LEU A 19 3.13 17.43 -5.62
N CYS A 20 2.14 16.68 -6.09
CA CYS A 20 1.42 15.70 -5.26
C CYS A 20 2.36 14.65 -4.65
N LEU A 21 3.35 14.18 -5.42
CA LEU A 21 4.35 13.23 -4.94
C LEU A 21 5.25 13.84 -3.86
N LEU A 22 5.69 15.08 -4.04
CA LEU A 22 6.44 15.79 -3.01
C LEU A 22 5.61 16.01 -1.73
N LEU A 23 4.31 16.33 -1.86
CA LEU A 23 3.41 16.47 -0.72
C LEU A 23 3.22 15.14 0.02
N SER A 24 3.01 14.03 -0.72
CA SER A 24 2.93 12.69 -0.15
C SER A 24 4.21 12.32 0.61
N LEU A 25 5.39 12.62 0.06
CA LEU A 25 6.68 12.36 0.73
C LEU A 25 6.84 13.15 2.03
N VAL A 26 6.41 14.41 2.07
CA VAL A 26 6.52 15.25 3.28
C VAL A 26 5.61 14.72 4.40
N GLN A 27 4.42 14.23 4.07
CA GLN A 27 3.47 13.70 5.05
C GLN A 27 3.92 12.40 5.73
N THR A 28 4.78 11.58 5.10
CA THR A 28 5.28 10.33 5.72
C THR A 28 6.09 10.50 7.01
N ARG A 29 6.33 11.74 7.46
CA ARG A 29 7.12 12.07 8.66
C ARG A 29 6.29 12.63 9.81
N THR A 30 4.98 12.76 9.64
CA THR A 30 4.10 13.35 10.65
C THR A 30 3.46 12.28 11.52
N ASP A 31 2.87 12.69 12.64
CA ASP A 31 2.29 11.78 13.63
C ASP A 31 1.10 10.99 13.05
N ALA A 32 0.79 9.84 13.67
CA ALA A 32 -0.18 8.87 13.16
C ALA A 32 -1.62 9.42 12.95
N ASP A 33 -1.97 10.56 13.54
CA ASP A 33 -3.28 11.20 13.40
C ASP A 33 -3.41 12.09 12.15
N ASP A 34 -2.32 12.37 11.44
CA ASP A 34 -2.40 13.20 10.24
C ASP A 34 -2.98 12.43 9.03
N PRO A 35 -3.81 13.10 8.21
CA PRO A 35 -4.42 12.45 7.05
C PRO A 35 -3.35 12.15 6.00
N SER A 36 -3.15 10.87 5.69
CA SER A 36 -2.30 10.45 4.57
C SER A 36 -2.94 10.81 3.22
N LEU A 37 -2.11 11.24 2.26
CA LEU A 37 -2.51 11.54 0.90
C LEU A 37 -2.45 10.30 0.00
N ASP A 38 -3.62 9.76 -0.31
CA ASP A 38 -3.78 8.68 -1.29
C ASP A 38 -3.79 9.26 -2.71
N LEU A 39 -2.92 8.76 -3.60
CA LEU A 39 -2.76 9.26 -4.96
C LEU A 39 -3.17 8.20 -6.00
N LEU A 40 -4.21 8.51 -6.78
CA LEU A 40 -4.57 7.78 -7.99
C LEU A 40 -4.25 8.63 -9.22
N VAL A 41 -3.49 8.05 -10.15
CA VAL A 41 -3.11 8.73 -11.39
C VAL A 41 -3.58 7.92 -12.58
N VAL A 42 -4.34 8.56 -13.47
CA VAL A 42 -4.83 7.96 -14.71
C VAL A 42 -4.17 8.67 -15.88
N THR A 43 -3.48 7.92 -16.72
CA THR A 43 -2.80 8.45 -17.90
C THR A 43 -2.67 7.37 -18.98
N ALA A 44 -2.50 7.81 -20.23
CA ALA A 44 -2.19 6.91 -21.35
C ALA A 44 -0.73 6.44 -21.32
N ASP A 45 0.20 7.25 -20.80
CA ASP A 45 1.62 6.89 -20.70
C ASP A 45 1.95 6.36 -19.30
N THR A 46 1.79 5.06 -19.14
CA THR A 46 2.06 4.37 -17.87
C THR A 46 3.55 4.20 -17.59
N LEU A 47 4.42 4.26 -18.61
CA LEU A 47 5.86 4.07 -18.46
C LEU A 47 6.51 5.27 -17.77
N ILE A 48 6.18 6.49 -18.19
CA ILE A 48 6.69 7.69 -17.54
C ILE A 48 6.16 7.79 -16.11
N LEU A 49 4.87 7.48 -15.92
CA LEU A 49 4.26 7.45 -14.60
C LEU A 49 4.98 6.47 -13.67
N ASP A 50 5.19 5.22 -14.10
CA ASP A 50 5.84 4.19 -13.29
C ASP A 50 7.25 4.60 -12.86
N ARG A 51 8.03 5.17 -13.79
CA ARG A 51 9.38 5.69 -13.50
C ARG A 51 9.35 6.83 -12.48
N LEU A 52 8.43 7.78 -12.62
CA LEU A 52 8.33 8.93 -11.73
C LEU A 52 7.87 8.51 -10.32
N MET A 53 6.88 7.63 -10.23
CA MET A 53 6.38 7.07 -8.97
C MET A 53 7.47 6.23 -8.28
N THR A 54 8.21 5.40 -9.03
CA THR A 54 9.32 4.61 -8.50
C THR A 54 10.45 5.48 -7.98
N TYR A 55 10.79 6.55 -8.71
CA TYR A 55 11.76 7.54 -8.25
C TYR A 55 11.29 8.22 -6.97
N SER A 56 10.04 8.66 -6.90
CA SER A 56 9.45 9.22 -5.67
C SER A 56 9.54 8.25 -4.51
N LEU A 57 9.17 6.98 -4.74
CA LEU A 57 9.18 5.94 -3.72
C LEU A 57 10.58 5.72 -3.13
N SER A 58 11.63 5.81 -3.95
CA SER A 58 13.03 5.67 -3.49
C SER A 58 13.48 6.78 -2.52
N LEU A 59 12.75 7.90 -2.48
CA LEU A 59 13.01 9.02 -1.57
C LEU A 59 12.21 8.91 -0.26
N ALA A 60 11.23 8.01 -0.19
CA ALA A 60 10.46 7.77 1.02
C ALA A 60 11.32 7.02 2.05
N CYS A 61 11.20 7.36 3.33
CA CYS A 61 11.88 6.63 4.40
C CYS A 61 11.44 5.16 4.47
N ARG A 62 10.17 4.89 4.14
CA ARG A 62 9.54 3.56 4.10
C ARG A 62 8.70 3.41 2.83
N GLY A 63 9.37 3.23 1.70
CA GLY A 63 8.71 2.99 0.41
C GLY A 63 8.60 1.49 0.11
N VAL A 64 7.39 0.97 -0.09
CA VAL A 64 7.16 -0.41 -0.52
C VAL A 64 6.46 -0.40 -1.88
N ARG A 65 7.01 -1.15 -2.84
CA ARG A 65 6.37 -1.38 -4.13
C ARG A 65 5.67 -2.73 -4.12
N HIS A 66 4.34 -2.72 -4.18
CA HIS A 66 3.57 -3.95 -4.23
C HIS A 66 3.85 -4.73 -5.52
N GLN A 67 4.16 -6.02 -5.38
CA GLN A 67 4.30 -6.95 -6.50
C GLN A 67 2.98 -7.69 -6.70
N ALA A 68 2.56 -7.89 -7.95
CA ALA A 68 1.27 -8.52 -8.25
C ALA A 68 1.12 -9.96 -7.70
N SER A 69 2.22 -10.67 -7.48
CA SER A 69 2.26 -12.01 -6.88
C SER A 69 2.24 -12.01 -5.35
N ALA A 70 2.51 -10.87 -4.71
CA ALA A 70 2.54 -10.74 -3.27
C ALA A 70 1.16 -10.43 -2.70
N GLU A 71 1.02 -10.55 -1.39
CA GLU A 71 -0.18 -10.14 -0.68
C GLU A 71 -0.15 -8.62 -0.45
N MET A 72 -1.26 -7.96 -0.79
CA MET A 72 -1.39 -6.50 -0.62
C MET A 72 -1.72 -6.15 0.83
N PHE A 73 -2.65 -6.88 1.41
CA PHE A 73 -3.15 -6.70 2.76
C PHE A 73 -2.90 -7.95 3.61
N ALA A 74 -3.12 -7.83 4.91
CA ALA A 74 -2.86 -8.91 5.82
C ALA A 74 -3.68 -10.16 5.49
N SER A 75 -3.07 -11.33 5.59
CA SER A 75 -3.69 -12.63 5.29
C SER A 75 -3.37 -13.66 6.38
N LEU A 76 -4.03 -14.81 6.30
CA LEU A 76 -3.87 -15.89 7.26
C LEU A 76 -3.41 -17.17 6.56
N SER A 77 -2.45 -17.84 7.15
CA SER A 77 -2.05 -19.19 6.77
C SER A 77 -1.90 -20.08 8.00
N ARG A 78 -1.86 -21.40 7.79
CA ARG A 78 -1.55 -22.35 8.86
C ARG A 78 -0.05 -22.41 9.07
N ASP A 79 0.36 -22.60 10.31
CA ASP A 79 1.74 -22.95 10.60
C ASP A 79 2.13 -24.28 9.93
N GLU A 80 3.23 -24.27 9.20
CA GLU A 80 3.75 -25.42 8.44
C GLU A 80 4.18 -26.56 9.38
N HIS A 81 4.52 -26.23 10.63
CA HIS A 81 4.90 -27.21 11.65
C HIS A 81 3.70 -27.82 12.39
N GLY A 82 2.47 -27.41 12.04
CA GLY A 82 1.25 -28.03 12.55
C GLY A 82 0.99 -27.77 14.03
N ALA A 83 1.57 -26.72 14.62
CA ALA A 83 1.39 -26.38 16.04
C ALA A 83 -0.03 -25.89 16.41
N GLY A 84 -0.99 -25.96 15.48
CA GLY A 84 -2.34 -25.43 15.67
C GLY A 84 -2.42 -23.91 15.62
N THR A 85 -1.32 -23.20 15.35
CA THR A 85 -1.27 -21.74 15.31
C THR A 85 -1.53 -21.19 13.92
N ALA A 86 -1.96 -19.93 13.88
CA ALA A 86 -2.20 -19.19 12.65
C ALA A 86 -1.08 -18.18 12.41
N ASN A 87 -0.51 -18.20 11.20
CA ASN A 87 0.48 -17.22 10.76
C ASN A 87 -0.23 -16.07 10.06
N ILE A 88 0.01 -14.85 10.55
CA ILE A 88 -0.51 -13.63 9.94
C ILE A 88 0.58 -13.06 9.05
N HIS A 89 0.31 -13.03 7.75
CA HIS A 89 1.16 -12.33 6.80
C HIS A 89 0.75 -10.87 6.77
N ALA A 90 1.70 -9.95 6.90
CA ALA A 90 1.41 -8.53 6.97
C ALA A 90 0.88 -7.95 5.64
N GLY A 91 1.38 -8.46 4.52
CA GLY A 91 1.14 -7.87 3.20
C GLY A 91 1.90 -6.56 2.97
N SER A 92 1.90 -6.10 1.72
CA SER A 92 2.71 -4.94 1.29
C SER A 92 2.29 -3.63 1.96
N ALA A 93 0.98 -3.44 2.17
CA ALA A 93 0.45 -2.22 2.78
C ALA A 93 0.88 -2.06 4.24
N LEU A 94 0.80 -3.14 5.04
CA LEU A 94 1.20 -3.09 6.45
C LEU A 94 2.72 -2.97 6.61
N LEU A 95 3.50 -3.59 5.71
CA LEU A 95 4.96 -3.41 5.67
C LEU A 95 5.37 -1.97 5.36
N ALA A 96 4.50 -1.20 4.71
CA ALA A 96 4.71 0.21 4.38
C ALA A 96 4.23 1.16 5.48
N SER A 97 3.85 0.68 6.66
CA SER A 97 3.29 1.54 7.72
C SER A 97 4.24 2.67 8.14
N GLY A 98 3.68 3.88 8.24
CA GLY A 98 4.38 5.15 8.39
C GLY A 98 5.12 5.57 7.12
N GLY A 99 4.60 5.21 5.94
CA GLY A 99 5.32 5.24 4.67
C GLY A 99 4.40 5.28 3.46
N ILE A 100 4.93 4.83 2.31
CA ILE A 100 4.18 4.82 1.04
C ILE A 100 4.16 3.40 0.49
N CYS A 101 2.95 2.87 0.28
CA CYS A 101 2.73 1.65 -0.48
C CYS A 101 2.33 2.01 -1.92
N MET A 102 3.24 1.83 -2.88
CA MET A 102 2.93 2.01 -4.28
C MET A 102 2.23 0.77 -4.82
N LEU A 103 0.97 0.94 -5.23
CA LEU A 103 0.24 -0.05 -6.00
C LEU A 103 0.58 0.10 -7.48
N GLY A 104 0.69 -1.03 -8.18
CA GLY A 104 0.83 -1.04 -9.65
C GLY A 104 -0.48 -0.67 -10.34
N ASP A 105 -0.60 -1.06 -11.61
CA ASP A 105 -1.82 -0.83 -12.39
C ASP A 105 -3.03 -1.55 -11.77
N LEU A 106 -4.03 -0.76 -11.35
CA LEU A 106 -5.25 -1.27 -10.73
C LEU A 106 -6.19 -1.93 -11.75
N GLY A 107 -6.01 -1.67 -13.06
CA GLY A 107 -6.82 -2.25 -14.13
C GLY A 107 -6.73 -3.76 -14.24
N PHE A 108 -5.71 -4.39 -13.65
CA PHE A 108 -5.57 -5.85 -13.58
C PHE A 108 -6.41 -6.50 -12.48
N TYR A 109 -6.98 -5.72 -11.55
CA TYR A 109 -7.76 -6.26 -10.46
C TYR A 109 -9.24 -6.39 -10.81
N ARG A 110 -9.86 -7.46 -10.31
CA ARG A 110 -11.31 -7.66 -10.38
C ARG A 110 -12.01 -6.67 -9.46
N LYS A 111 -13.27 -6.36 -9.78
CA LYS A 111 -14.13 -5.45 -9.02
C LYS A 111 -14.08 -5.74 -7.51
N ASP A 112 -14.26 -6.98 -7.08
CA ASP A 112 -14.26 -7.34 -5.66
C ASP A 112 -12.96 -6.92 -4.92
N LYS A 113 -11.81 -6.99 -5.61
CA LYS A 113 -10.52 -6.58 -5.05
C LYS A 113 -10.37 -5.05 -5.04
N LEU A 114 -10.92 -4.35 -6.03
CA LEU A 114 -10.97 -2.88 -6.04
C LEU A 114 -11.89 -2.34 -4.95
N ASP A 115 -13.07 -2.94 -4.78
CA ASP A 115 -14.02 -2.60 -3.71
C ASP A 115 -13.38 -2.83 -2.33
N TYR A 116 -12.58 -3.90 -2.18
CA TYR A 116 -11.82 -4.15 -0.96
C TYR A 116 -10.72 -3.10 -0.71
N ILE A 117 -9.94 -2.71 -1.74
CA ILE A 117 -8.95 -1.64 -1.63
C ILE A 117 -9.62 -0.34 -1.18
N GLN A 118 -10.75 0.02 -1.81
CA GLN A 118 -11.51 1.20 -1.45
C GLN A 118 -11.94 1.16 0.03
N SER A 119 -12.52 0.06 0.48
CA SER A 119 -12.93 -0.11 1.88
C SER A 119 -11.78 0.05 2.87
N VAL A 120 -10.59 -0.46 2.54
CA VAL A 120 -9.39 -0.32 3.39
C VAL A 120 -8.91 1.14 3.43
N LEU A 121 -8.92 1.85 2.31
CA LEU A 121 -8.50 3.26 2.27
C LEU A 121 -9.49 4.18 3.02
N GLU A 122 -10.78 3.87 2.99
CA GLU A 122 -11.81 4.61 3.72
C GLU A 122 -11.75 4.35 5.23
N SER A 123 -11.54 3.08 5.63
CA SER A 123 -11.51 2.67 7.04
C SER A 123 -10.13 2.82 7.70
N ARG A 124 -9.08 3.07 6.91
CA ARG A 124 -7.68 3.14 7.34
C ARG A 124 -7.21 1.92 8.14
N SER A 125 -7.85 0.76 7.93
CA SER A 125 -7.52 -0.48 8.62
C SER A 125 -7.79 -1.72 7.78
N VAL A 126 -7.07 -2.79 8.09
CA VAL A 126 -7.26 -4.13 7.53
C VAL A 126 -7.66 -5.07 8.66
N SER A 127 -8.80 -5.73 8.51
CA SER A 127 -9.24 -6.76 9.45
C SER A 127 -8.94 -8.17 8.95
N VAL A 128 -8.43 -9.02 9.84
CA VAL A 128 -8.21 -10.45 9.62
C VAL A 128 -9.04 -11.25 10.61
N PHE A 129 -9.75 -12.26 10.10
CA PHE A 129 -10.57 -13.16 10.90
C PHE A 129 -9.86 -14.51 11.08
N ILE A 130 -9.68 -14.94 12.31
CA ILE A 130 -9.04 -16.20 12.70
C ILE A 130 -10.12 -17.15 13.22
N PRO A 131 -10.51 -18.18 12.45
CA PRO A 131 -11.55 -19.10 12.88
C PRO A 131 -11.05 -20.07 13.97
N GLY A 132 -11.63 -20.03 15.16
CA GLY A 132 -11.17 -20.82 16.31
C GLY A 132 -11.19 -22.33 16.02
N LYS A 133 -12.25 -22.80 15.35
CA LYS A 133 -12.38 -24.22 14.93
C LYS A 133 -11.23 -24.71 14.04
N LYS A 134 -10.59 -23.83 13.27
CA LYS A 134 -9.48 -24.21 12.38
C LYS A 134 -8.13 -24.27 13.09
N TYR A 135 -8.03 -23.66 14.26
CA TYR A 135 -6.78 -23.40 15.00
C TYR A 135 -6.84 -23.85 16.48
N GLY A 136 -7.85 -24.64 16.86
CA GLY A 136 -7.92 -25.25 18.20
C GLY A 136 -8.38 -24.31 19.31
N GLU A 137 -8.97 -23.16 18.98
CA GLU A 137 -9.55 -22.24 19.95
C GLU A 137 -11.07 -22.36 20.04
N GLU A 138 -11.64 -22.00 21.20
CA GLU A 138 -13.08 -22.12 21.47
C GLU A 138 -13.92 -21.08 20.73
N GLY A 139 -13.33 -19.96 20.29
CA GLY A 139 -14.02 -18.85 19.64
C GLY A 139 -13.24 -18.29 18.46
N ASP A 140 -13.96 -17.63 17.56
CA ASP A 140 -13.34 -16.91 16.45
C ASP A 140 -12.78 -15.57 16.94
N GLN A 141 -11.63 -15.16 16.38
CA GLN A 141 -11.01 -13.87 16.69
C GLN A 141 -11.01 -12.95 15.46
N GLN A 142 -11.11 -11.65 15.71
CA GLN A 142 -10.92 -10.62 14.68
C GLN A 142 -9.81 -9.67 15.15
N LEU A 143 -8.80 -9.51 14.30
CA LEU A 143 -7.72 -8.56 14.50
C LEU A 143 -7.85 -7.43 13.48
N SER A 144 -7.59 -6.20 13.89
CA SER A 144 -7.58 -5.04 12.99
C SER A 144 -6.22 -4.36 13.06
N PHE A 145 -5.64 -4.12 11.88
CA PHE A 145 -4.33 -3.50 11.72
C PHE A 145 -4.50 -2.15 11.04
N PRO A 146 -4.00 -1.03 11.60
CA PRO A 146 -4.04 0.25 10.92
C PRO A 146 -3.12 0.24 9.69
N VAL A 147 -3.55 0.91 8.63
CA VAL A 147 -2.77 1.14 7.41
C VAL A 147 -2.63 2.64 7.21
N GLN A 148 -1.62 3.19 7.90
CA GLN A 148 -1.10 4.55 7.81
C GLN A 148 0.42 4.48 7.90
#